data_AF-A0A938IV44-F1
#
_entry.id   AF-A0A938IV44-F1
#
_cell.length_a   1.000
_cell.length_b   1.000
_cell.length_c   1.000
_cell.angle_alpha   90.00
_cell.angle_beta   90.00
_cell.angle_gamma   90.00
#
_symmetry.space_group_name_H-M   'P 1'
#
loop_
_entity.id
_entity.type
_entity.pdbx_description
1 polymer ?
#
loop_
_entity_poly.entity_id
_entity_poly.type
_entity_poly.pdbx_seq_one_letter_code
_entity_poly.pdbx_strand_id
1 'polypeptide(L)'
;MLKQPLDLDLEFASTDNAFAYIRECCPGLSLVVDADLANFGIDLSARTLCVKAKALPAEAALRLCMGDDLAYEVRPGYVFVTARDNLWRRLSVTIYPTADLCRGWAGWTADYSGNQEVIALLQRMVNYEDDPDVAPWSDEGGPAAAEYLGDLLIINQTEAAHRQAAQLLAHLRTAAALALELPDRPRAPVPCVAVPPPPAHPGLAATYAALETRIDVDFSDTPVMKAIETIAERPPRLNIALRYATGPRGTVTIKRQGVTRKALLEELFGTPGAFCEAHPAYVVVTLFQRPRLSVQTQTLQLVIYPALDLLRADAAGGGAAEGLAQAVQARVNHADDEAVAEWADEGGPASAETVVGTLVVRQTPHAHRKINALLQALRLRARGGFQLP
;
A
#
# COMPACT_ATOMS: atom_id res chain seq x y z
N MET A 1 -15.24 13.71 -18.10
CA MET A 1 -15.24 14.91 -17.22
C MET A 1 -14.04 14.88 -16.31
N LEU A 2 -13.92 13.89 -15.41
CA LEU A 2 -12.79 13.77 -14.47
C LEU A 2 -11.38 13.64 -15.10
N LYS A 3 -11.29 13.27 -16.38
CA LYS A 3 -10.02 13.16 -17.12
C LYS A 3 -9.53 14.48 -17.73
N GLN A 4 -10.30 15.56 -17.64
CA GLN A 4 -9.90 16.86 -18.21
C GLN A 4 -8.69 17.39 -17.44
N PRO A 5 -7.59 17.75 -18.11
CA PRO A 5 -6.43 18.36 -17.45
C PRO A 5 -6.75 19.79 -17.01
N LEU A 6 -6.27 20.18 -15.83
CA LEU A 6 -6.38 21.52 -15.29
C LEU A 6 -5.08 21.95 -14.60
N ASP A 7 -4.80 23.24 -14.64
CA ASP A 7 -3.70 23.85 -13.90
C ASP A 7 -4.24 24.28 -12.53
N LEU A 8 -3.60 23.85 -11.46
CA LEU A 8 -3.85 24.31 -10.09
C LEU A 8 -2.73 25.24 -9.69
N ASP A 9 -3.10 26.48 -9.33
CA ASP A 9 -2.21 27.41 -8.64
C ASP A 9 -2.95 27.93 -7.40
N LEU A 10 -2.87 27.14 -6.33
CA LEU A 10 -3.55 27.39 -5.07
C LEU A 10 -2.50 27.73 -4.01
N GLU A 11 -2.46 28.98 -3.57
CA GLU A 11 -1.57 29.45 -2.51
C GLU A 11 -2.38 29.69 -1.23
N PHE A 12 -2.32 28.74 -0.29
CA PHE A 12 -3.07 28.80 0.97
C PHE A 12 -4.59 28.97 0.78
N ALA A 13 -5.12 28.44 -0.32
CA ALA A 13 -6.55 28.47 -0.59
C ALA A 13 -7.27 27.52 0.36
N SER A 14 -8.44 27.92 0.84
CA SER A 14 -9.31 27.02 1.58
C SER A 14 -9.88 25.93 0.68
N THR A 15 -10.31 24.81 1.25
CA THR A 15 -10.76 23.63 0.48
C THR A 15 -12.04 23.92 -0.31
N ASP A 16 -12.93 24.77 0.23
CA ASP A 16 -14.10 25.28 -0.47
C ASP A 16 -13.74 26.13 -1.69
N ASN A 17 -12.77 27.04 -1.56
CA ASN A 17 -12.26 27.87 -2.66
C ASN A 17 -11.55 27.01 -3.71
N ALA A 18 -10.81 25.98 -3.30
CA ALA A 18 -10.20 25.02 -4.21
C ALA A 18 -11.26 24.25 -5.02
N PHE A 19 -12.35 23.80 -4.39
CA PHE A 19 -13.47 23.18 -5.10
C PHE A 19 -14.19 24.16 -6.04
N ALA A 20 -14.40 25.40 -5.62
CA ALA A 20 -14.98 26.44 -6.47
C ALA A 20 -14.10 26.68 -7.71
N TYR A 21 -12.79 26.78 -7.52
CA TYR A 21 -11.82 26.92 -8.61
C TYR A 21 -11.85 25.73 -9.58
N ILE A 22 -11.88 24.49 -9.07
CA ILE A 22 -11.99 23.28 -9.90
C ILE A 22 -13.29 23.30 -10.74
N ARG A 23 -14.42 23.76 -10.18
CA ARG A 23 -15.69 23.92 -10.92
C ARG A 23 -15.58 24.95 -12.04
N GLU A 24 -14.92 26.07 -11.77
CA GLU A 24 -14.72 27.14 -12.75
C GLU A 24 -13.84 26.67 -13.92
N CYS A 25 -12.74 25.98 -13.62
CA CYS A 25 -11.83 25.45 -14.63
C CYS A 25 -12.42 24.25 -15.40
N CYS A 26 -13.40 23.55 -14.83
CA CYS A 26 -14.08 22.42 -15.47
C CYS A 26 -15.59 22.64 -15.55
N PRO A 27 -16.11 23.45 -16.50
CA PRO A 27 -17.53 23.83 -16.55
C PRO A 27 -18.52 22.67 -16.66
N GLY A 28 -18.08 21.51 -17.16
CA GLY A 28 -18.91 20.31 -17.16
C GLY A 28 -19.07 19.71 -15.75
N LEU A 29 -18.07 19.81 -14.90
CA LEU A 29 -17.99 19.14 -13.61
C LEU A 29 -18.92 19.79 -12.57
N SER A 30 -20.10 19.19 -12.38
CA SER A 30 -20.98 19.53 -11.26
C SER A 30 -20.45 18.89 -9.98
N LEU A 31 -20.01 19.71 -9.03
CA LEU A 31 -19.55 19.28 -7.71
C LEU A 31 -20.62 19.66 -6.68
N VAL A 32 -21.10 18.65 -5.95
CA VAL A 32 -22.08 18.78 -4.87
C VAL A 32 -21.38 18.39 -3.58
N VAL A 33 -21.28 19.32 -2.65
CA VAL A 33 -20.69 19.08 -1.32
C VAL A 33 -21.80 18.68 -0.35
N ASP A 34 -21.57 17.61 0.40
CA ASP A 34 -22.49 17.12 1.43
C ASP A 34 -22.70 18.20 2.50
N ALA A 35 -23.96 18.54 2.78
CA ALA A 35 -24.31 19.51 3.81
C ALA A 35 -23.98 18.97 5.22
N ASP A 36 -23.89 17.65 5.38
CA ASP A 36 -23.60 17.00 6.66
C ASP A 36 -22.11 17.04 7.05
N LEU A 37 -21.20 17.55 6.22
CA LEU A 37 -19.77 17.64 6.56
C LEU A 37 -19.51 18.31 7.92
N ALA A 38 -20.29 19.34 8.24
CA ALA A 38 -20.19 20.03 9.53
C ALA A 38 -20.50 19.09 10.72
N ASN A 39 -21.42 18.14 10.55
CA ASN A 39 -21.75 17.15 11.57
C ASN A 39 -20.62 16.13 11.81
N PHE A 40 -19.70 15.98 10.85
CA PHE A 40 -18.46 15.22 10.99
C PHE A 40 -17.30 16.07 11.52
N GLY A 41 -17.54 17.33 11.89
CA GLY A 41 -16.48 18.25 12.31
C GLY A 41 -15.57 18.72 11.17
N ILE A 42 -16.01 18.58 9.93
CA ILE A 42 -15.23 18.95 8.75
C ILE A 42 -15.62 20.35 8.30
N ASP A 43 -14.76 21.33 8.62
CA ASP A 43 -14.86 22.69 8.12
C ASP A 43 -13.94 22.89 6.90
N LEU A 44 -14.54 22.98 5.71
CA LEU A 44 -13.82 23.18 4.45
C LEU A 44 -13.15 24.56 4.35
N SER A 45 -13.69 25.57 5.02
CA SER A 45 -13.19 26.94 4.99
C SER A 45 -11.95 27.12 5.87
N ALA A 46 -11.86 26.36 6.96
CA ALA A 46 -10.71 26.36 7.86
C ALA A 46 -9.50 25.58 7.30
N ARG A 47 -9.72 24.68 6.34
CA ARG A 47 -8.67 23.84 5.75
C ARG A 47 -7.99 24.52 4.60
N THR A 48 -6.74 24.91 4.80
CA THR A 48 -5.92 25.51 3.74
C THR A 48 -5.05 24.45 3.05
N LEU A 49 -4.86 24.62 1.74
CA LEU A 49 -3.97 23.81 0.94
C LEU A 49 -3.07 24.70 0.07
N CYS A 50 -1.88 24.21 -0.22
CA CYS A 50 -0.97 24.82 -1.19
C CYS A 50 -0.60 23.82 -2.27
N VAL A 51 -1.13 24.02 -3.47
CA VAL A 51 -0.98 23.09 -4.58
C VAL A 51 -0.58 23.87 -5.82
N LYS A 52 0.56 23.52 -6.40
CA LYS A 52 0.98 23.98 -7.72
C LYS A 52 1.17 22.78 -8.64
N ALA A 53 0.22 22.57 -9.55
CA ALA A 53 0.24 21.47 -10.50
C ALA A 53 -0.18 21.94 -11.88
N LYS A 54 0.41 21.39 -12.93
CA LYS A 54 0.07 21.70 -14.33
C LYS A 54 -0.51 20.47 -15.01
N ALA A 55 -1.53 20.68 -15.84
CA ALA A 55 -2.20 19.66 -16.62
C ALA A 55 -2.64 18.43 -15.80
N LEU A 56 -3.09 18.65 -14.57
CA LEU A 56 -3.51 17.60 -13.66
C LEU A 56 -4.94 17.14 -14.03
N PRO A 57 -5.25 15.82 -14.11
CA PRO A 57 -6.62 15.38 -14.28
C PRO A 57 -7.51 15.92 -13.15
N ALA A 58 -8.72 16.39 -13.46
CA ALA A 58 -9.67 16.88 -12.47
C ALA A 58 -9.91 15.92 -11.30
N GLU A 59 -9.86 14.61 -11.55
CA GLU A 59 -9.89 13.59 -10.51
C GLU A 59 -8.75 13.69 -9.49
N ALA A 60 -7.53 13.86 -10.00
CA ALA A 60 -6.33 13.98 -9.18
C ALA A 60 -6.33 15.33 -8.44
N ALA A 61 -6.82 16.40 -9.07
CA ALA A 61 -7.03 17.70 -8.43
C ALA A 61 -7.99 17.60 -7.24
N LEU A 62 -9.11 16.89 -7.42
CA LEU A 62 -10.07 16.63 -6.35
C LEU A 62 -9.46 15.83 -5.21
N ARG A 63 -8.79 14.71 -5.51
CA ARG A 63 -8.11 13.88 -4.50
C ARG A 63 -7.07 14.66 -3.71
N LEU A 64 -6.31 15.55 -4.36
CA LEU A 64 -5.37 16.44 -3.69
C LEU A 64 -6.02 17.38 -2.69
N CYS A 65 -7.19 17.93 -3.04
CA CYS A 65 -7.90 18.89 -2.19
C CYS A 65 -8.66 18.24 -1.03
N MET A 66 -8.97 16.95 -1.11
CA MET A 66 -9.83 16.25 -0.14
C MET A 66 -9.12 15.87 1.18
N GLY A 67 -7.80 15.69 1.17
CA GLY A 67 -7.11 15.16 2.36
C GLY A 67 -7.55 13.73 2.70
N ASP A 68 -7.46 13.35 3.98
CA ASP A 68 -7.59 11.95 4.43
C ASP A 68 -9.00 11.58 4.91
N ASP A 69 -9.88 12.55 5.12
CA ASP A 69 -11.19 12.39 5.75
C ASP A 69 -12.37 12.81 4.86
N LEU A 70 -12.08 13.41 3.69
CA LEU A 70 -13.05 13.57 2.61
C LEU A 70 -12.87 12.47 1.58
N ALA A 71 -13.97 12.14 0.91
CA ALA A 71 -14.00 11.27 -0.25
C ALA A 71 -15.05 11.80 -1.26
N TYR A 72 -15.13 11.16 -2.41
CA TYR A 72 -16.16 11.49 -3.40
C TYR A 72 -16.77 10.26 -4.05
N GLU A 73 -18.02 10.41 -4.47
CA GLU A 73 -18.77 9.42 -5.24
C GLU A 73 -19.19 10.05 -6.57
N VAL A 74 -18.92 9.36 -7.69
CA VAL A 74 -19.40 9.80 -9.01
C VAL A 74 -20.83 9.31 -9.21
N ARG A 75 -21.76 10.24 -9.38
CA ARG A 75 -23.17 9.95 -9.64
C ARG A 75 -23.59 10.44 -11.04
N PRO A 76 -24.74 9.99 -11.58
CA PRO A 76 -25.24 10.50 -12.84
C PRO A 76 -25.37 12.04 -12.82
N GLY A 77 -24.49 12.72 -13.55
CA GLY A 77 -24.49 14.17 -13.74
C GLY A 77 -23.73 15.00 -12.69
N TYR A 78 -23.18 14.41 -11.62
CA TYR A 78 -22.42 15.17 -10.62
C TYR A 78 -21.43 14.30 -9.83
N VAL A 79 -20.47 14.96 -9.19
CA VAL A 79 -19.55 14.38 -8.21
C VAL A 79 -19.99 14.82 -6.82
N PHE A 80 -20.32 13.86 -5.97
CA PHE A 80 -20.76 14.09 -4.60
C PHE A 80 -19.56 14.00 -3.66
N VAL A 81 -19.17 15.12 -3.04
CA VAL A 81 -18.08 15.18 -2.06
C VAL A 81 -18.67 15.05 -0.66
N THR A 82 -18.18 14.10 0.13
CA THR A 82 -18.72 13.76 1.45
C THR A 82 -17.61 13.41 2.42
N ALA A 83 -17.93 13.31 3.71
CA ALA A 83 -17.06 12.66 4.68
C ALA A 83 -16.80 11.22 4.23
N ARG A 84 -15.55 10.79 4.38
CA ARG A 84 -15.12 9.44 3.99
C ARG A 84 -15.89 8.36 4.73
N ASP A 85 -16.11 8.56 6.03
CA ASP A 85 -16.94 7.70 6.88
C ASP A 85 -18.36 7.52 6.34
N ASN A 86 -18.93 8.57 5.74
CA ASN A 86 -20.26 8.49 5.13
C ASN A 86 -20.27 7.59 3.90
N LEU A 87 -19.19 7.58 3.11
CA LEU A 87 -19.05 6.71 1.95
C LEU A 87 -18.93 5.24 2.38
N TRP A 88 -18.27 5.00 3.51
CA TRP A 88 -18.18 3.68 4.14
C TRP A 88 -19.47 3.19 4.81
N ARG A 89 -20.55 3.99 4.85
CA ARG A 89 -21.87 3.47 5.25
C ARG A 89 -22.55 2.64 4.17
N ARG A 90 -22.01 2.67 2.94
CA ARG A 90 -22.56 1.98 1.76
C ARG A 90 -21.63 0.88 1.28
N LEU A 91 -21.08 0.12 2.21
CA LEU A 91 -20.26 -1.04 1.89
C LEU A 91 -21.13 -2.17 1.36
N SER A 92 -20.54 -2.96 0.48
CA SER A 92 -21.19 -4.16 -0.04
C SER A 92 -20.84 -5.36 0.82
N VAL A 93 -21.80 -6.25 1.02
CA VAL A 93 -21.55 -7.56 1.62
C VAL A 93 -21.37 -8.58 0.50
N THR A 94 -20.24 -9.28 0.49
CA THR A 94 -19.94 -10.37 -0.45
C THR A 94 -19.58 -11.64 0.31
N ILE A 95 -20.08 -12.78 -0.18
CA ILE A 95 -19.84 -14.11 0.41
C ILE A 95 -18.85 -14.87 -0.48
N TYR A 96 -17.79 -15.38 0.13
CA TYR A 96 -16.74 -16.16 -0.52
C TYR A 96 -16.78 -17.61 0.01
N PRO A 97 -17.04 -18.61 -0.84
CA PRO A 97 -16.91 -20.00 -0.42
C PRO A 97 -15.45 -20.35 -0.15
N THR A 98 -15.11 -20.77 1.06
CA THR A 98 -13.72 -21.03 1.49
C THR A 98 -13.51 -22.46 2.01
N ALA A 99 -14.52 -23.33 1.83
CA ALA A 99 -14.46 -24.76 2.20
C ALA A 99 -13.15 -25.45 1.77
N ASP A 100 -12.67 -25.14 0.58
CA ASP A 100 -11.45 -25.70 0.00
C ASP A 100 -10.18 -25.24 0.72
N LEU A 101 -10.15 -24.01 1.22
CA LEU A 101 -9.07 -23.48 2.04
C LEU A 101 -9.15 -24.03 3.48
N CYS A 102 -10.34 -24.12 4.06
CA CYS A 102 -10.53 -24.56 5.44
C CYS A 102 -10.32 -26.08 5.62
N ARG A 103 -10.79 -26.91 4.69
CA ARG A 103 -10.79 -28.38 4.84
C ARG A 103 -9.43 -29.03 4.60
N GLY A 104 -8.59 -28.44 3.74
CA GLY A 104 -7.23 -28.96 3.48
C GLY A 104 -6.34 -29.00 4.74
N TRP A 105 -6.70 -28.22 5.75
CA TRP A 105 -5.94 -28.03 6.99
C TRP A 105 -6.55 -28.72 8.22
N ALA A 106 -7.82 -29.12 8.18
CA ALA A 106 -8.57 -29.65 9.32
C ALA A 106 -7.96 -30.92 9.97
N GLY A 107 -6.96 -31.55 9.34
CA GLY A 107 -6.19 -32.65 9.94
C GLY A 107 -5.15 -32.21 10.98
N TRP A 108 -4.89 -30.91 11.14
CA TRP A 108 -3.81 -30.38 12.00
C TRP A 108 -4.29 -29.67 13.25
N THR A 109 -5.36 -28.90 13.12
CA THR A 109 -6.05 -28.28 14.24
C THR A 109 -7.52 -28.32 13.87
N ALA A 110 -8.32 -29.17 14.53
CA ALA A 110 -9.76 -29.24 14.33
C ALA A 110 -10.51 -27.97 14.81
N ASP A 111 -9.77 -26.88 15.08
CA ASP A 111 -10.21 -25.67 15.71
C ASP A 111 -10.34 -24.50 14.73
N TYR A 112 -11.15 -23.53 15.14
CA TYR A 112 -11.47 -22.26 14.50
C TYR A 112 -10.26 -21.38 14.10
N SER A 113 -9.02 -21.78 14.38
CA SER A 113 -7.80 -20.98 14.18
C SER A 113 -7.53 -20.67 12.71
N GLY A 114 -7.67 -21.64 11.81
CA GLY A 114 -7.37 -21.43 10.38
C GLY A 114 -8.27 -20.40 9.70
N ASN A 115 -9.52 -20.26 10.18
CA ASN A 115 -10.44 -19.24 9.70
C ASN A 115 -9.97 -17.83 10.10
N GLN A 116 -9.53 -17.68 11.35
CA GLN A 116 -9.02 -16.41 11.87
C GLN A 116 -7.72 -16.00 11.17
N GLU A 117 -6.84 -16.95 10.85
CA GLU A 117 -5.61 -16.69 10.08
C GLU A 117 -5.92 -16.08 8.69
N VAL A 118 -6.93 -16.59 7.99
CA VAL A 118 -7.35 -16.04 6.69
C VAL A 118 -7.92 -14.62 6.83
N ILE A 119 -8.72 -14.36 7.87
CA ILE A 119 -9.22 -13.01 8.16
C ILE A 119 -8.06 -12.06 8.47
N ALA A 120 -7.15 -12.44 9.37
CA ALA A 120 -6.00 -11.62 9.75
C ALA A 120 -5.11 -11.28 8.54
N LEU A 121 -4.85 -12.27 7.68
CA LEU A 121 -4.14 -12.07 6.42
C LEU A 121 -4.88 -11.10 5.49
N LEU A 122 -6.20 -11.26 5.32
CA LEU A 122 -7.01 -10.34 4.51
C LEU A 122 -6.99 -8.92 5.07
N GLN A 123 -7.18 -8.75 6.37
CA GLN A 123 -7.17 -7.46 7.02
C GLN A 123 -5.84 -6.73 6.83
N ARG A 124 -4.73 -7.46 6.91
CA ARG A 124 -3.38 -6.91 6.71
C ARG A 124 -3.06 -6.64 5.25
N MET A 125 -3.50 -7.48 4.32
CA MET A 125 -3.15 -7.36 2.90
C MET A 125 -4.08 -6.46 2.10
N VAL A 126 -5.32 -6.30 2.55
CA VAL A 126 -6.35 -5.46 1.93
C VAL A 126 -6.63 -4.30 2.87
N ASN A 127 -5.64 -3.45 3.14
CA ASN A 127 -5.73 -2.44 4.20
C ASN A 127 -5.90 -1.01 3.64
N TYR A 128 -6.43 -0.13 4.49
CA TYR A 128 -6.66 1.28 4.18
C TYR A 128 -5.38 2.11 4.02
N GLU A 129 -4.31 1.74 4.73
CA GLU A 129 -3.06 2.51 4.72
C GLU A 129 -2.38 2.44 3.35
N ASP A 130 -2.49 1.29 2.68
CA ASP A 130 -1.98 1.04 1.33
C ASP A 130 -2.95 1.50 0.23
N ASP A 131 -4.26 1.52 0.49
CA ASP A 131 -5.28 1.92 -0.49
C ASP A 131 -6.40 2.77 0.16
N PRO A 132 -6.47 4.09 -0.10
CA PRO A 132 -7.49 4.96 0.46
C PRO A 132 -8.92 4.65 -0.04
N ASP A 133 -9.05 3.84 -1.10
CA ASP A 133 -10.35 3.37 -1.62
C ASP A 133 -10.84 2.11 -0.87
N VAL A 134 -10.08 1.59 0.11
CA VAL A 134 -10.47 0.52 1.04
C VAL A 134 -11.04 1.11 2.32
N ALA A 135 -12.06 0.48 2.92
CA ALA A 135 -12.53 0.93 4.23
C ALA A 135 -11.63 0.36 5.35
N PRO A 136 -11.38 1.08 6.44
CA PRO A 136 -10.59 0.57 7.55
C PRO A 136 -11.32 -0.62 8.20
N TRP A 137 -10.60 -1.71 8.41
CA TRP A 137 -11.10 -2.86 9.16
C TRP A 137 -11.36 -2.51 10.61
N SER A 138 -12.40 -3.10 11.19
CA SER A 138 -12.71 -2.98 12.60
C SER A 138 -13.27 -4.29 13.13
N ASP A 139 -12.70 -4.76 14.23
CA ASP A 139 -13.12 -6.02 14.86
C ASP A 139 -14.43 -5.87 15.66
N GLU A 140 -14.86 -4.63 15.93
CA GLU A 140 -16.01 -4.31 16.81
C GLU A 140 -17.10 -3.48 16.10
N GLY A 141 -17.53 -3.93 14.92
CA GLY A 141 -18.70 -3.32 14.25
C GLY A 141 -18.41 -1.96 13.61
N GLY A 142 -17.16 -1.67 13.27
CA GLY A 142 -16.84 -0.58 12.35
C GLY A 142 -17.33 -0.88 10.92
N PRO A 143 -17.04 0.04 9.98
CA PRO A 143 -17.64 0.00 8.66
C PRO A 143 -17.31 -1.30 7.93
N ALA A 144 -16.04 -1.72 7.96
CA ALA A 144 -15.63 -2.97 7.34
C ALA A 144 -15.38 -4.09 8.34
N ALA A 145 -15.85 -5.29 7.98
CA ALA A 145 -15.74 -6.48 8.79
C ALA A 145 -15.59 -7.72 7.91
N ALA A 146 -14.98 -8.76 8.46
CA ALA A 146 -14.91 -10.08 7.85
C ALA A 146 -15.21 -11.13 8.92
N GLU A 147 -16.08 -12.08 8.61
CA GLU A 147 -16.51 -13.13 9.54
C GLU A 147 -16.77 -14.46 8.80
N TYR A 148 -16.72 -15.57 9.54
CA TYR A 148 -17.06 -16.88 8.98
C TYR A 148 -18.45 -17.35 9.42
N LEU A 149 -19.20 -17.90 8.48
CA LEU A 149 -20.41 -18.68 8.72
C LEU A 149 -20.23 -20.09 8.11
N GLY A 150 -19.71 -21.01 8.92
CA GLY A 150 -19.30 -22.34 8.45
C GLY A 150 -18.11 -22.24 7.49
N ASP A 151 -18.26 -22.77 6.28
CA ASP A 151 -17.25 -22.75 5.21
C ASP A 151 -17.39 -21.51 4.29
N LEU A 152 -18.11 -20.47 4.74
CA LEU A 152 -18.37 -19.24 4.00
C LEU A 152 -17.71 -18.08 4.72
N LEU A 153 -16.82 -17.36 4.02
CA LEU A 153 -16.26 -16.10 4.47
C LEU A 153 -17.16 -14.95 3.99
N ILE A 154 -17.74 -14.21 4.92
CA ILE A 154 -18.58 -13.04 4.67
C ILE A 154 -17.71 -11.80 4.87
N ILE A 155 -17.63 -10.94 3.87
CA ILE A 155 -16.87 -9.68 3.95
C ILE A 155 -17.83 -8.53 3.68
N ASN A 156 -17.81 -7.50 4.53
CA ASN A 156 -18.42 -6.21 4.31
C ASN A 156 -17.32 -5.18 4.00
N GLN A 157 -17.20 -4.73 2.75
CA GLN A 157 -16.10 -3.88 2.30
C GLN A 157 -16.45 -3.04 1.06
N THR A 158 -15.51 -2.19 0.65
CA THR A 158 -15.60 -1.44 -0.62
C THR A 158 -15.41 -2.37 -1.81
N GLU A 159 -15.87 -1.96 -2.99
CA GLU A 159 -15.67 -2.75 -4.22
C GLU A 159 -14.17 -2.97 -4.52
N ALA A 160 -13.33 -1.96 -4.23
CA ALA A 160 -11.88 -2.07 -4.37
C ALA A 160 -11.32 -3.18 -3.48
N ALA A 161 -11.68 -3.19 -2.19
CA ALA A 161 -11.28 -4.23 -1.26
C ALA A 161 -11.80 -5.62 -1.67
N HIS A 162 -13.03 -5.74 -2.17
CA HIS A 162 -13.55 -7.02 -2.66
C HIS A 162 -12.76 -7.61 -3.83
N ARG A 163 -12.31 -6.77 -4.77
CA ARG A 163 -11.43 -7.22 -5.86
C ARG A 163 -10.09 -7.73 -5.34
N GLN A 164 -9.49 -7.01 -4.39
CA GLN A 164 -8.24 -7.42 -3.75
C GLN A 164 -8.40 -8.72 -2.94
N ALA A 165 -9.47 -8.84 -2.15
CA ALA A 165 -9.79 -10.03 -1.37
C ALA A 165 -10.02 -11.25 -2.28
N ALA A 166 -10.81 -11.10 -3.35
CA ALA A 166 -11.06 -12.16 -4.32
C ALA A 166 -9.75 -12.65 -4.97
N GLN A 167 -8.88 -11.73 -5.35
CA GLN A 167 -7.58 -12.02 -5.94
C GLN A 167 -6.66 -12.76 -4.95
N LEU A 168 -6.57 -12.29 -3.69
CA LEU A 168 -5.77 -12.94 -2.65
C LEU A 168 -6.25 -14.38 -2.38
N LEU A 169 -7.57 -14.57 -2.23
CA LEU A 169 -8.18 -15.88 -2.02
C LEU A 169 -7.90 -16.84 -3.20
N ALA A 170 -7.94 -16.35 -4.45
CA ALA A 170 -7.60 -17.17 -5.62
C ALA A 170 -6.13 -17.63 -5.61
N HIS A 171 -5.20 -16.78 -5.19
CA HIS A 171 -3.79 -17.15 -5.07
C HIS A 171 -3.54 -18.13 -3.92
N LEU A 172 -4.21 -17.96 -2.78
CA LEU A 172 -4.17 -18.92 -1.68
C LEU A 172 -4.64 -20.31 -2.13
N ARG A 173 -5.74 -20.39 -2.88
CA ARG A 173 -6.22 -21.66 -3.44
C ARG A 173 -5.21 -22.31 -4.36
N THR A 174 -4.58 -21.52 -5.23
CA THR A 174 -3.54 -22.01 -6.15
C THR A 174 -2.35 -22.57 -5.37
N ALA A 175 -1.88 -21.85 -4.35
CA ALA A 175 -0.77 -22.29 -3.52
C ALA A 175 -1.11 -23.50 -2.65
N ALA A 176 -2.32 -23.58 -2.12
CA ALA A 176 -2.81 -24.74 -1.36
C ALA A 176 -2.92 -25.99 -2.25
N ALA A 177 -3.43 -25.85 -3.48
CA ALA A 177 -3.48 -26.96 -4.44
C ALA A 177 -2.06 -27.47 -4.77
N LEU A 178 -1.12 -26.56 -5.06
CA LEU A 178 0.29 -26.92 -5.24
C LEU A 178 0.85 -27.62 -4.01
N ALA A 179 0.54 -27.15 -2.80
CA ALA A 179 1.02 -27.75 -1.56
C ALA A 179 0.52 -29.20 -1.38
N LEU A 180 -0.70 -29.51 -1.81
CA LEU A 180 -1.29 -30.85 -1.75
C LEU A 180 -0.70 -31.79 -2.81
N GLU A 181 -0.32 -31.27 -3.99
CA GLU A 181 0.30 -32.05 -5.06
C GLU A 181 1.78 -32.36 -4.80
N LEU A 182 2.43 -31.63 -3.89
CA LEU A 182 3.83 -31.89 -3.57
C LEU A 182 3.99 -33.28 -2.94
N PRO A 183 4.87 -34.14 -3.50
CA PRO A 183 5.23 -35.36 -2.82
C PRO A 183 5.89 -35.02 -1.48
N ASP A 184 5.83 -35.92 -0.49
CA ASP A 184 6.45 -35.73 0.83
C ASP A 184 7.95 -35.33 0.77
N ARG A 185 8.60 -35.51 -0.38
CA ARG A 185 10.01 -35.16 -0.65
C ARG A 185 10.20 -34.58 -2.06
N PRO A 186 9.92 -33.28 -2.31
CA PRO A 186 9.97 -32.70 -3.66
C PRO A 186 11.40 -32.53 -4.23
N ARG A 187 11.81 -33.36 -5.20
CA ARG A 187 13.18 -33.31 -5.76
C ARG A 187 13.56 -32.00 -6.46
N ALA A 188 12.59 -31.23 -6.93
CA ALA A 188 12.79 -29.97 -7.63
C ALA A 188 12.42 -28.76 -6.74
N PRO A 189 12.88 -27.54 -7.10
CA PRO A 189 12.37 -26.30 -6.52
C PRO A 189 10.83 -26.29 -6.57
N VAL A 190 10.21 -26.05 -5.42
CA VAL A 190 8.76 -25.93 -5.32
C VAL A 190 8.36 -24.59 -5.96
N PRO A 191 7.44 -24.58 -6.95
CA PRO A 191 6.96 -23.34 -7.51
C PRO A 191 6.26 -22.51 -6.42
N CYS A 192 6.60 -21.23 -6.31
CA CYS A 192 5.87 -20.27 -5.49
C CYS A 192 4.83 -19.52 -6.33
N VAL A 193 3.80 -19.01 -5.68
CA VAL A 193 2.78 -18.17 -6.31
C VAL A 193 3.11 -16.72 -5.98
N ALA A 194 3.71 -16.02 -6.95
CA ALA A 194 3.83 -14.57 -6.84
C ALA A 194 2.45 -13.96 -7.01
N VAL A 195 1.97 -13.23 -6.01
CA VAL A 195 0.78 -12.41 -6.15
C VAL A 195 1.23 -11.17 -6.91
N PRO A 196 0.76 -10.96 -8.15
CA PRO A 196 1.12 -9.78 -8.88
C PRO A 196 0.70 -8.57 -8.03
N PRO A 197 1.58 -7.57 -7.87
CA PRO A 197 1.16 -6.34 -7.22
C PRO A 197 -0.09 -5.83 -7.96
N PRO A 198 -1.00 -5.12 -7.27
CA PRO A 198 -2.09 -4.43 -7.94
C PRO A 198 -1.53 -3.72 -9.17
N PRO A 199 -2.17 -3.85 -10.35
CA PRO A 199 -1.60 -3.35 -11.60
C PRO A 199 -1.16 -1.91 -11.36
N ALA A 200 0.15 -1.69 -11.42
CA ALA A 200 0.73 -0.40 -11.10
C ALA A 200 0.01 0.61 -11.99
N HIS A 201 -0.63 1.61 -11.38
CA HIS A 201 -1.33 2.60 -12.16
C HIS A 201 -0.31 3.17 -13.16
N PRO A 202 -0.57 3.17 -14.49
CA PRO A 202 0.46 3.47 -15.48
C PRO A 202 1.13 4.84 -15.25
N GLY A 203 0.35 5.80 -14.74
CA GLY A 203 0.85 7.09 -14.29
C GLY A 203 1.86 7.02 -13.12
N LEU A 204 1.74 6.06 -12.20
CA LEU A 204 2.63 5.93 -11.05
C LEU A 204 4.05 5.58 -11.50
N ALA A 205 4.19 4.63 -12.42
CA ALA A 205 5.50 4.28 -13.00
C ALA A 205 6.16 5.48 -13.70
N ALA A 206 5.36 6.30 -14.40
CA ALA A 206 5.84 7.53 -15.01
C ALA A 206 6.29 8.57 -13.96
N THR A 207 5.53 8.73 -12.87
CA THR A 207 5.90 9.60 -11.74
C THR A 207 7.23 9.17 -11.10
N TYR A 208 7.44 7.86 -10.89
CA TYR A 208 8.72 7.34 -10.37
C TYR A 208 9.89 7.57 -11.32
N ALA A 209 9.71 7.26 -12.60
CA ALA A 209 10.74 7.51 -13.59
C ALA A 209 11.12 9.01 -13.63
N ALA A 210 10.15 9.91 -13.45
CA ALA A 210 10.40 11.34 -13.34
C ALA A 210 11.15 11.72 -12.06
N LEU A 211 10.84 11.11 -10.91
CA LEU A 211 11.55 11.30 -9.64
C LEU A 211 13.01 10.81 -9.69
N GLU A 212 13.27 9.70 -10.37
CA GLU A 212 14.61 9.11 -10.53
C GLU A 212 15.45 9.80 -11.62
N THR A 213 14.85 10.70 -12.41
CA THR A 213 15.60 11.47 -13.40
C THR A 213 16.64 12.35 -12.69
N ARG A 214 17.90 12.26 -13.15
CA ARG A 214 19.01 13.06 -12.62
C ARG A 214 18.99 14.47 -13.19
N ILE A 215 19.19 15.48 -12.34
CA ILE A 215 19.23 16.88 -12.72
C ILE A 215 20.42 17.59 -12.07
N ASP A 216 20.87 18.66 -12.73
CA ASP A 216 21.85 19.60 -12.18
C ASP A 216 21.11 20.83 -11.66
N VAL A 217 21.45 21.27 -10.44
CA VAL A 217 20.86 22.45 -9.83
C VAL A 217 21.92 23.31 -9.17
N ASP A 218 21.71 24.63 -9.27
CA ASP A 218 22.50 25.66 -8.61
C ASP A 218 21.51 26.70 -8.07
N PHE A 219 21.02 26.44 -6.85
CA PHE A 219 20.19 27.37 -6.10
C PHE A 219 21.11 28.22 -5.22
N SER A 220 21.02 29.54 -5.35
CA SER A 220 21.75 30.50 -4.52
C SER A 220 20.73 31.44 -3.91
N ASP A 221 20.55 31.35 -2.58
CA ASP A 221 19.54 32.12 -1.83
C ASP A 221 18.14 32.09 -2.47
N THR A 222 17.77 30.94 -3.03
CA THR A 222 16.53 30.80 -3.82
C THR A 222 15.36 30.46 -2.90
N PRO A 223 14.20 31.14 -2.98
CA PRO A 223 13.02 30.76 -2.20
C PRO A 223 12.66 29.28 -2.41
N VAL A 224 12.35 28.55 -1.33
CA VAL A 224 12.11 27.09 -1.42
C VAL A 224 11.05 26.76 -2.45
N MET A 225 9.95 27.52 -2.49
CA MET A 225 8.90 27.35 -3.50
C MET A 225 9.41 27.50 -4.93
N LYS A 226 10.30 28.46 -5.19
CA LYS A 226 10.92 28.65 -6.50
C LYS A 226 11.85 27.49 -6.86
N ALA A 227 12.56 26.94 -5.88
CA ALA A 227 13.40 25.76 -6.08
C ALA A 227 12.54 24.53 -6.46
N ILE A 228 11.42 24.31 -5.76
CA ILE A 228 10.46 23.23 -6.06
C ILE A 228 9.85 23.39 -7.45
N GLU A 229 9.39 24.59 -7.81
CA GLU A 229 8.89 24.91 -9.16
C GLU A 229 9.96 24.59 -10.21
N THR A 230 11.21 24.98 -9.95
CA THR A 230 12.32 24.72 -10.88
C THR A 230 12.54 23.22 -11.07
N ILE A 231 12.43 22.41 -10.01
CA ILE A 231 12.54 20.94 -10.09
C ILE A 231 11.35 20.35 -10.86
N ALA A 232 10.14 20.82 -10.59
CA ALA A 232 8.91 20.38 -11.22
C ALA A 232 8.89 20.61 -12.75
N GLU A 233 9.43 21.75 -13.20
CA GLU A 233 9.39 22.15 -14.61
C GLU A 233 10.45 21.45 -15.49
N ARG A 234 11.47 20.81 -14.91
CA ARG A 234 12.48 20.06 -15.67
C ARG A 234 11.82 18.88 -16.39
N PRO A 235 12.18 18.58 -17.66
CA PRO A 235 11.70 17.38 -18.35
C PRO A 235 12.28 16.07 -17.73
N PRO A 236 11.47 15.01 -17.57
CA PRO A 236 10.00 14.98 -17.71
C PRO A 236 9.32 15.79 -16.61
N ARG A 237 8.29 16.58 -16.95
CA ARG A 237 7.61 17.45 -15.96
C ARG A 237 7.01 16.63 -14.82
N LEU A 238 7.05 17.18 -13.61
CA LEU A 238 6.51 16.56 -12.41
C LEU A 238 5.50 17.51 -11.75
N ASN A 239 4.32 17.01 -11.43
CA ASN A 239 3.38 17.76 -10.59
C ASN A 239 3.74 17.52 -9.13
N ILE A 240 4.06 18.58 -8.39
CA ILE A 240 4.46 18.49 -6.98
C ILE A 240 3.41 19.22 -6.15
N ALA A 241 2.69 18.48 -5.32
CA ALA A 241 1.78 19.01 -4.32
C ALA A 241 2.47 19.04 -2.97
N LEU A 242 2.29 20.11 -2.20
CA LEU A 242 2.90 20.24 -0.89
C LEU A 242 1.82 20.15 0.19
N ARG A 243 1.98 19.22 1.13
CA ARG A 243 1.08 19.05 2.27
C ARG A 243 1.79 19.50 3.54
N TYR A 244 1.48 20.72 3.98
CA TYR A 244 2.02 21.32 5.20
C TYR A 244 1.00 22.26 5.86
N ALA A 245 1.14 22.52 7.15
CA ALA A 245 0.33 23.51 7.86
C ALA A 245 0.84 24.95 7.66
N THR A 246 2.16 25.12 7.58
CA THR A 246 2.83 26.39 7.34
C THR A 246 3.89 26.15 6.27
N GLY A 247 3.82 26.87 5.14
CA GLY A 247 4.67 26.53 3.99
C GLY A 247 6.15 26.56 4.27
N PRO A 248 6.95 25.91 3.40
CA PRO A 248 8.40 26.00 3.51
C PRO A 248 8.75 27.48 3.37
N ARG A 249 9.21 28.06 4.48
CA ARG A 249 9.66 29.45 4.55
C ARG A 249 11.17 29.47 4.39
N GLY A 250 11.66 30.55 3.81
CA GLY A 250 13.08 30.82 3.68
C GLY A 250 13.62 30.52 2.28
N THR A 251 14.94 30.53 2.22
CA THR A 251 15.72 30.36 1.01
C THR A 251 16.66 29.16 1.16
N VAL A 252 17.03 28.57 0.03
CA VAL A 252 17.95 27.43 -0.05
C VAL A 252 19.15 27.79 -0.90
N THR A 253 20.31 27.29 -0.49
CA THR A 253 21.54 27.34 -1.27
C THR A 253 22.06 25.92 -1.46
N ILE A 254 21.84 25.36 -2.66
CA ILE A 254 22.15 23.97 -2.98
C ILE A 254 22.80 23.93 -4.37
N LYS A 255 23.98 23.31 -4.45
CA LYS A 255 24.68 23.05 -5.70
C LYS A 255 24.95 21.56 -5.83
N ARG A 256 24.35 20.92 -6.84
CA ARG A 256 24.45 19.48 -7.08
C ARG A 256 24.50 19.19 -8.57
N GLN A 257 25.22 18.13 -8.93
CA GLN A 257 25.28 17.60 -10.29
C GLN A 257 24.84 16.15 -10.29
N GLY A 258 24.02 15.77 -11.27
CA GLY A 258 23.55 14.40 -11.46
C GLY A 258 22.75 13.83 -10.29
N VAL A 259 22.14 14.67 -9.45
CA VAL A 259 21.32 14.23 -8.31
C VAL A 259 19.93 13.86 -8.78
N THR A 260 19.32 12.81 -8.23
CA THR A 260 17.93 12.48 -8.55
C THR A 260 17.00 13.55 -7.97
N ARG A 261 15.85 13.78 -8.61
CA ARG A 261 14.88 14.75 -8.08
C ARG A 261 14.37 14.35 -6.71
N LYS A 262 14.19 13.05 -6.48
CA LYS A 262 13.83 12.51 -5.17
C LYS A 262 14.82 12.94 -4.10
N ALA A 263 16.12 12.66 -4.29
CA ALA A 263 17.16 13.03 -3.33
C ALA A 263 17.24 14.56 -3.13
N LEU A 264 17.02 15.33 -4.19
CA LEU A 264 17.00 16.79 -4.10
C LEU A 264 15.77 17.33 -3.34
N LEU A 265 14.59 16.73 -3.53
CA LEU A 265 13.40 17.07 -2.75
C LEU A 265 13.63 16.73 -1.27
N GLU A 266 14.18 15.56 -0.96
CA GLU A 266 14.56 15.18 0.40
C GLU A 266 15.58 16.16 1.00
N GLU A 267 16.60 16.58 0.24
CA GLU A 267 17.59 17.58 0.66
C GLU A 267 16.95 18.97 0.90
N LEU A 268 16.03 19.41 0.03
CA LEU A 268 15.38 20.73 0.11
C LEU A 268 14.62 20.95 1.41
N PHE A 269 14.00 19.89 1.93
CA PHE A 269 13.20 20.00 3.14
C PHE A 269 14.02 19.82 4.41
N GLY A 270 15.30 19.42 4.29
CA GLY A 270 16.34 19.56 5.33
C GLY A 270 16.03 18.93 6.68
N THR A 271 14.94 18.17 6.80
CA THR A 271 14.45 17.59 8.04
C THR A 271 14.32 16.10 7.85
N PRO A 272 14.91 15.29 8.75
CA PRO A 272 14.49 13.90 8.92
C PRO A 272 12.97 13.90 9.15
N GLY A 273 12.19 13.52 8.14
CA GLY A 273 10.72 13.55 8.20
C GLY A 273 9.99 14.20 7.02
N ALA A 274 10.69 14.73 6.02
CA ALA A 274 10.04 15.03 4.73
C ALA A 274 9.88 13.75 3.92
N PHE A 275 8.65 13.40 3.55
CA PHE A 275 8.37 12.19 2.76
C PHE A 275 7.76 12.57 1.42
N CYS A 276 8.31 12.00 0.35
CA CYS A 276 7.75 12.10 -0.99
C CYS A 276 6.86 10.87 -1.25
N GLU A 277 5.56 11.08 -1.35
CA GLU A 277 4.59 10.07 -1.75
C GLU A 277 4.27 10.25 -3.23
N ALA A 278 4.57 9.24 -4.05
CA ALA A 278 4.24 9.29 -5.47
C ALA A 278 2.79 8.83 -5.67
N HIS A 279 2.04 9.61 -6.43
CA HIS A 279 0.73 9.26 -6.94
C HIS A 279 0.78 9.13 -8.46
N PRO A 280 -0.27 8.54 -9.06
CA PRO A 280 -0.37 8.39 -10.51
C PRO A 280 -0.14 9.64 -11.37
N ALA A 281 -0.42 10.84 -10.86
CA ALA A 281 -0.37 12.06 -11.65
C ALA A 281 0.41 13.19 -10.98
N TYR A 282 0.93 12.96 -9.77
CA TYR A 282 1.60 13.97 -8.95
C TYR A 282 2.44 13.30 -7.85
N VAL A 283 3.29 14.08 -7.20
CA VAL A 283 4.03 13.72 -5.99
C VAL A 283 3.55 14.61 -4.88
N VAL A 284 3.15 14.04 -3.75
CA VAL A 284 2.88 14.78 -2.52
C VAL A 284 4.17 14.81 -1.73
N VAL A 285 4.62 16.00 -1.36
CA VAL A 285 5.67 16.14 -0.36
C VAL A 285 5.03 16.56 0.96
N THR A 286 5.12 15.69 1.94
CA THR A 286 4.54 15.88 3.27
C THR A 286 5.64 16.25 4.25
N LEU A 287 5.46 17.37 4.96
CA LEU A 287 6.40 17.90 5.96
C LEU A 287 5.85 17.63 7.36
N PHE A 288 5.88 16.38 7.83
CA PHE A 288 5.42 16.03 9.18
C PHE A 288 6.37 15.07 9.89
N GLN A 289 6.58 15.33 11.19
CA GLN A 289 7.47 14.58 12.10
C GLN A 289 6.99 13.16 12.45
N ARG A 290 5.97 12.59 11.78
CA ARG A 290 5.66 11.18 12.04
C ARG A 290 6.68 10.34 11.27
N PRO A 291 7.52 9.53 11.94
CA PRO A 291 8.31 8.54 11.26
C PRO A 291 7.33 7.50 10.67
N ARG A 292 6.83 7.75 9.46
CA ARG A 292 6.38 6.63 8.63
C ARG A 292 7.65 5.90 8.24
N LEU A 293 7.69 4.60 8.50
CA LEU A 293 8.74 3.69 8.06
C LEU A 293 9.04 4.01 6.58
N SER A 294 10.21 4.60 6.31
CA SER A 294 10.63 5.07 4.99
C SER A 294 11.02 3.94 4.05
N VAL A 295 10.57 2.72 4.34
CA VAL A 295 10.71 1.62 3.40
C VAL A 295 9.88 1.99 2.17
N GLN A 296 10.52 1.96 1.01
CA GLN A 296 9.85 1.96 -0.27
C GLN A 296 8.96 0.71 -0.35
N THR A 297 7.77 0.76 0.24
CA THR A 297 6.74 -0.30 0.24
C THR A 297 6.45 -0.80 -1.18
N GLN A 298 6.76 0.00 -2.18
CA GLN A 298 6.56 -0.28 -3.59
C GLN A 298 7.56 -1.26 -4.22
N THR A 299 8.62 -1.64 -3.49
CA THR A 299 9.46 -2.77 -3.90
C THR A 299 8.99 -4.09 -3.29
N LEU A 300 8.01 -4.06 -2.39
CA LEU A 300 7.59 -5.27 -1.69
C LEU A 300 6.61 -6.05 -2.56
N GLN A 301 6.97 -7.31 -2.78
CA GLN A 301 6.18 -8.29 -3.48
C GLN A 301 5.52 -9.18 -2.44
N LEU A 302 4.29 -9.60 -2.72
CA LEU A 302 3.64 -10.65 -1.95
C LEU A 302 3.90 -11.97 -2.68
N VAL A 303 4.56 -12.91 -2.01
CA VAL A 303 4.81 -14.25 -2.55
C VAL A 303 4.28 -15.28 -1.56
N ILE A 304 3.48 -16.20 -2.08
CA ILE A 304 2.92 -17.31 -1.33
C ILE A 304 3.74 -18.56 -1.67
N TYR A 305 4.42 -19.11 -0.68
CA TYR A 305 5.21 -20.32 -0.80
C TYR A 305 4.40 -21.50 -0.29
N PRO A 306 4.14 -22.54 -1.11
CA PRO A 306 3.67 -23.82 -0.58
C PRO A 306 4.68 -24.29 0.46
N ALA A 307 4.21 -24.63 1.67
CA ALA A 307 5.08 -24.95 2.80
C ALA A 307 4.55 -26.13 3.63
N LEU A 308 3.48 -26.79 3.20
CA LEU A 308 2.82 -27.86 3.94
C LEU A 308 3.78 -29.01 4.28
N ASP A 309 4.73 -29.32 3.40
CA ASP A 309 5.76 -30.34 3.62
C ASP A 309 6.71 -29.98 4.78
N LEU A 310 7.11 -28.70 4.85
CA LEU A 310 7.98 -28.18 5.91
C LEU A 310 7.24 -28.06 7.24
N LEU A 311 6.00 -27.56 7.17
CA LEU A 311 5.13 -27.45 8.34
C LEU A 311 4.92 -28.85 8.93
N ARG A 312 4.64 -29.86 8.09
CA ARG A 312 4.47 -31.25 8.52
C ARG A 312 5.65 -31.87 9.24
N ALA A 313 6.87 -31.58 8.78
CA ALA A 313 8.07 -32.10 9.40
C ALA A 313 8.24 -31.59 10.85
N ASP A 314 7.70 -30.41 11.16
CA ASP A 314 7.93 -29.73 12.44
C ASP A 314 6.77 -29.91 13.45
N ALA A 315 5.61 -30.45 13.05
CA ALA A 315 4.50 -30.78 13.99
C ALA A 315 4.92 -31.70 15.11
N ALA A 316 5.91 -32.56 14.87
CA ALA A 316 6.45 -33.44 15.90
C ALA A 316 6.99 -32.66 17.12
N GLY A 317 7.28 -31.35 16.97
CA GLY A 317 7.75 -30.46 18.02
C GLY A 317 6.74 -29.42 18.55
N GLY A 318 5.51 -29.36 18.04
CA GLY A 318 4.43 -28.53 18.61
C GLY A 318 4.45 -27.01 18.33
N GLY A 319 5.35 -26.50 17.47
CA GLY A 319 5.47 -25.06 17.17
C GLY A 319 5.69 -24.72 15.69
N ALA A 320 5.31 -25.62 14.78
CA ALA A 320 5.73 -25.64 13.39
C ALA A 320 5.44 -24.37 12.57
N ALA A 321 4.24 -23.83 12.74
CA ALA A 321 3.71 -22.75 11.90
C ALA A 321 4.39 -21.42 12.22
N GLU A 322 4.41 -21.06 13.50
CA GLU A 322 5.07 -19.85 13.98
C GLU A 322 6.60 -19.96 13.83
N GLY A 323 7.16 -21.14 14.10
CA GLY A 323 8.59 -21.43 13.98
C GLY A 323 9.13 -21.20 12.56
N LEU A 324 8.37 -21.56 11.51
CA LEU A 324 8.82 -21.34 10.14
C LEU A 324 8.84 -19.86 9.76
N ALA A 325 7.79 -19.10 10.10
CA ALA A 325 7.74 -17.66 9.84
C ALA A 325 8.86 -16.92 10.59
N GLN A 326 9.03 -17.20 11.89
CA GLN A 326 10.10 -16.63 12.71
C GLN A 326 11.49 -17.02 12.20
N ALA A 327 11.69 -18.28 11.77
CA ALA A 327 12.96 -18.72 11.20
C ALA A 327 13.30 -17.99 9.89
N VAL A 328 12.29 -17.75 9.05
CA VAL A 328 12.44 -16.96 7.82
C VAL A 328 12.82 -15.53 8.16
N GLN A 329 12.08 -14.89 9.06
CA GLN A 329 12.35 -13.52 9.49
C GLN A 329 13.79 -13.42 10.04
N ALA A 330 14.14 -14.23 11.05
CA ALA A 330 15.45 -14.23 11.70
C ALA A 330 16.61 -14.48 10.72
N ARG A 331 16.43 -15.33 9.70
CA ARG A 331 17.50 -15.67 8.76
C ARG A 331 17.65 -14.68 7.61
N VAL A 332 16.59 -13.96 7.27
CA VAL A 332 16.61 -12.93 6.22
C VAL A 332 17.04 -11.57 6.80
N ASN A 333 16.85 -11.34 8.10
CA ASN A 333 17.20 -10.11 8.83
C ASN A 333 18.70 -9.85 9.07
N HIS A 334 19.61 -10.40 8.27
CA HIS A 334 21.03 -10.09 8.47
C HIS A 334 21.27 -8.59 8.23
N ALA A 335 21.63 -7.88 9.29
CA ALA A 335 21.68 -6.42 9.43
C ALA A 335 22.53 -5.68 8.39
N ASP A 336 23.34 -6.41 7.63
CA ASP A 336 24.24 -5.85 6.61
C ASP A 336 23.59 -5.76 5.21
N ASP A 337 22.33 -6.18 5.04
CA ASP A 337 21.64 -6.10 3.75
C ASP A 337 20.58 -5.00 3.72
N GLU A 338 21.01 -3.79 3.34
CA GLU A 338 20.15 -2.64 3.08
C GLU A 338 19.04 -2.92 2.05
N ALA A 339 19.11 -4.03 1.30
CA ALA A 339 18.07 -4.43 0.34
C ALA A 339 16.91 -5.23 0.95
N VAL A 340 16.89 -5.46 2.28
CA VAL A 340 15.80 -6.13 2.99
C VAL A 340 14.98 -5.10 3.76
N ALA A 341 13.67 -5.08 3.54
CA ALA A 341 12.80 -4.23 4.35
C ALA A 341 12.74 -4.72 5.80
N GLU A 342 12.63 -3.81 6.75
CA GLU A 342 12.47 -4.16 8.17
C GLU A 342 11.17 -4.93 8.37
N TRP A 343 11.26 -6.11 9.00
CA TRP A 343 10.06 -6.84 9.45
C TRP A 343 9.43 -6.07 10.59
N ALA A 344 8.10 -5.93 10.58
CA ALA A 344 7.39 -5.50 11.77
C ALA A 344 6.48 -6.61 12.27
N ASP A 345 6.36 -6.69 13.59
CA ASP A 345 5.62 -7.74 14.28
C ASP A 345 4.12 -7.74 13.89
N GLU A 346 3.56 -6.56 13.62
CA GLU A 346 2.15 -6.41 13.20
C GLU A 346 2.00 -5.27 12.19
N GLY A 347 1.55 -5.59 10.97
CA GLY A 347 1.20 -4.58 9.96
C GLY A 347 2.37 -3.82 9.35
N GLY A 348 3.61 -4.29 9.56
CA GLY A 348 4.80 -3.73 8.93
C GLY A 348 4.79 -3.83 7.41
N PRO A 349 5.64 -3.03 6.73
CA PRO A 349 5.78 -3.09 5.29
C PRO A 349 6.23 -4.49 4.84
N ALA A 350 7.14 -5.12 5.60
CA ALA A 350 7.49 -6.52 5.43
C ALA A 350 6.85 -7.41 6.49
N SER A 351 6.32 -8.55 6.04
CA SER A 351 5.64 -9.54 6.88
C SER A 351 5.89 -10.95 6.37
N ALA A 352 5.92 -11.92 7.29
CA ALA A 352 5.95 -13.34 6.96
C ALA A 352 5.04 -14.07 7.93
N GLU A 353 4.11 -14.86 7.41
CA GLU A 353 3.12 -15.58 8.19
C GLU A 353 2.77 -16.91 7.54
N THR A 354 2.30 -17.86 8.33
CA THR A 354 1.85 -19.15 7.83
C THR A 354 0.33 -19.21 7.84
N VAL A 355 -0.26 -19.56 6.69
CA VAL A 355 -1.71 -19.61 6.49
C VAL A 355 -2.02 -20.78 5.56
N VAL A 356 -2.87 -21.70 5.99
CA VAL A 356 -3.40 -22.81 5.15
C VAL A 356 -2.29 -23.57 4.40
N GLY A 357 -1.21 -23.92 5.11
CA GLY A 357 -0.11 -24.74 4.54
C GLY A 357 0.79 -24.01 3.58
N THR A 358 0.69 -22.69 3.60
CA THR A 358 1.55 -21.80 2.85
C THR A 358 2.28 -20.87 3.82
N LEU A 359 3.44 -20.40 3.40
CA LEU A 359 4.11 -19.26 3.99
C LEU A 359 3.83 -18.06 3.07
N VAL A 360 3.08 -17.08 3.56
CA VAL A 360 2.81 -15.83 2.86
C VAL A 360 3.85 -14.81 3.31
N VAL A 361 4.56 -14.22 2.35
CA VAL A 361 5.62 -13.25 2.64
C VAL A 361 5.44 -11.99 1.80
N ARG A 362 5.46 -10.83 2.44
CA ARG A 362 5.60 -9.51 1.81
C ARG A 362 7.05 -9.03 1.97
N GLN A 363 7.85 -8.97 0.90
CA GLN A 363 9.25 -8.54 0.95
C GLN A 363 9.81 -8.05 -0.40
N THR A 364 11.02 -7.50 -0.41
CA THR A 364 11.74 -7.14 -1.63
C THR A 364 12.06 -8.38 -2.48
N PRO A 365 12.20 -8.24 -3.82
CA PRO A 365 12.65 -9.32 -4.68
C PRO A 365 13.96 -9.97 -4.24
N HIS A 366 14.85 -9.19 -3.60
CA HIS A 366 16.10 -9.71 -3.05
C HIS A 366 15.85 -10.68 -1.89
N ALA A 367 15.05 -10.26 -0.91
CA ALA A 367 14.65 -11.10 0.20
C ALA A 367 13.93 -12.37 -0.28
N HIS A 368 13.05 -12.30 -1.28
CA HIS A 368 12.38 -13.49 -1.83
C HIS A 368 13.33 -14.54 -2.41
N ARG A 369 14.47 -14.13 -3.01
CA ARG A 369 15.50 -15.07 -3.46
C ARG A 369 16.15 -15.79 -2.28
N LYS A 370 16.47 -15.07 -1.20
CA LYS A 370 17.01 -15.64 0.04
C LYS A 370 16.02 -16.62 0.69
N ILE A 371 14.75 -16.25 0.74
CA ILE A 371 13.68 -17.09 1.30
C ILE A 371 13.53 -18.37 0.50
N ASN A 372 13.48 -18.28 -0.84
CA ASN A 372 13.39 -19.47 -1.69
C ASN A 372 14.58 -20.43 -1.46
N ALA A 373 15.80 -19.90 -1.38
CA ALA A 373 16.99 -20.70 -1.09
C ALA A 373 16.93 -21.36 0.31
N LEU A 374 16.46 -20.62 1.32
CA LEU A 374 16.26 -21.13 2.68
C LEU A 374 15.25 -22.28 2.71
N LEU A 375 14.07 -22.10 2.11
CA LEU A 375 13.03 -23.13 2.07
C LEU A 375 13.51 -24.39 1.33
N GLN A 376 14.29 -24.24 0.25
CA GLN A 376 14.92 -25.38 -0.43
C GLN A 376 15.93 -26.11 0.47
N ALA A 377 16.76 -25.37 1.21
CA ALA A 377 17.72 -25.97 2.15
C ALA A 377 17.01 -26.75 3.27
N LEU A 378 15.93 -26.19 3.84
CA LEU A 378 15.12 -26.87 4.86
C LEU A 378 14.51 -28.18 4.31
N ARG A 379 14.01 -28.16 3.08
CA ARG A 379 13.47 -29.36 2.40
C ARG A 379 14.50 -30.44 2.17
N LEU A 380 15.74 -30.06 1.84
CA LEU A 380 16.84 -31.01 1.68
C LEU A 380 17.24 -31.61 3.04
N ARG A 381 17.29 -30.79 4.09
CA ARG A 381 17.62 -31.24 5.46
C ARG A 381 16.60 -32.26 5.98
N ALA A 382 15.31 -31.98 5.79
CA ALA A 382 14.22 -32.88 6.20
C ALA A 382 14.30 -34.27 5.54
N ARG A 383 15.02 -34.42 4.41
CA ARG A 383 15.24 -35.73 3.74
C ARG A 383 16.39 -36.53 4.31
N GLY A 384 17.44 -35.86 4.78
CA GLY A 384 18.75 -36.47 4.92
C GLY A 384 19.15 -36.89 6.33
N GLY A 385 18.38 -36.54 7.37
CA GLY A 385 18.91 -36.60 8.75
C GLY A 385 20.23 -35.82 8.89
N PHE A 386 20.46 -34.85 7.99
CA PHE A 386 21.74 -34.18 7.84
C PHE A 386 21.89 -33.17 8.98
N GLN A 387 22.83 -33.42 9.89
CA GLN A 387 23.30 -32.42 10.84
C GLN A 387 24.10 -31.38 10.04
N LEU A 388 23.69 -30.11 10.11
CA LEU A 388 24.53 -28.99 9.68
C LEU A 388 25.75 -28.92 10.62
N PRO A 389 26.94 -28.56 10.13
CA PRO A 389 28.09 -28.29 10.99
C PRO A 389 27.82 -27.14 11.97
#